data_AF-A0A949ZZT8-F1
#
_entry.id   AF-A0A949ZZT8-F1
#
_cell.length_a   1.000
_cell.length_b   1.000
_cell.length_c   1.000
_cell.angle_alpha   90.00
_cell.angle_beta   90.00
_cell.angle_gamma   90.00
#
_symmetry.space_group_name_H-M   'P 1'
#
loop_
_entity.id
_entity.type
_entity.pdbx_description
1 polymer ?
#
loop_
_entity_poly.entity_id
_entity_poly.type
_entity_poly.pdbx_seq_one_letter_code
_entity_poly.pdbx_strand_id
1 'polypeptide(L)'
;MRRARIIAALTTTALIVLASAPAALATGVSHGGEGWYGETTDTVITNAMFMVIIFFPTVILLLSLIQWRLEKRKHARMDAAKARARNADWRGGW
;
A
#
# COMPACT_ATOMS: atom_id res chain seq x y z
N MET A 1 -19.82 20.12 -53.54
CA MET A 1 -18.87 19.08 -53.05
C MET A 1 -18.24 19.43 -51.70
N ARG A 2 -17.54 20.56 -51.52
CA ARG A 2 -16.86 20.93 -50.25
C ARG A 2 -17.80 21.02 -49.04
N ARG A 3 -18.96 21.64 -49.19
CA ARG A 3 -19.98 21.78 -48.12
C ARG A 3 -20.54 20.41 -47.68
N ALA A 4 -20.86 19.53 -48.62
CA ALA A 4 -21.33 18.18 -48.33
C ALA A 4 -20.28 17.33 -47.58
N ARG A 5 -19.00 17.47 -47.93
CA ARG A 5 -17.90 16.80 -47.21
C ARG A 5 -17.73 17.32 -45.78
N ILE A 6 -17.88 18.62 -45.56
CA ILE A 6 -17.81 19.23 -44.22
C ILE A 6 -18.99 18.77 -43.37
N ILE A 7 -20.20 18.76 -43.92
CA ILE A 7 -21.40 18.28 -43.24
C ILE A 7 -21.24 16.81 -42.87
N ALA A 8 -20.80 15.97 -43.82
CA ALA A 8 -20.56 14.55 -43.58
C ALA A 8 -19.49 14.34 -42.49
N ALA A 9 -18.38 15.09 -42.52
CA ALA A 9 -17.34 15.00 -41.50
C ALA A 9 -17.87 15.40 -40.11
N LEU A 10 -18.63 16.50 -40.01
CA LEU A 10 -19.24 16.95 -38.77
C LEU A 10 -20.24 15.93 -38.21
N THR A 11 -21.10 15.36 -39.06
CA THR A 11 -22.06 14.34 -38.62
C THR A 11 -21.35 13.07 -38.17
N THR A 12 -20.30 12.65 -38.87
CA THR A 12 -19.54 11.44 -38.50
C THR A 12 -18.81 11.65 -37.18
N THR A 13 -18.16 12.80 -37.00
CA THR A 13 -17.50 13.15 -35.73
C THR A 13 -18.51 13.26 -34.59
N ALA A 14 -19.67 13.87 -34.82
CA ALA A 14 -20.73 13.94 -33.82
C ALA A 14 -21.23 12.55 -33.42
N LEU A 15 -21.42 11.64 -34.38
CA LEU A 15 -21.80 10.26 -34.12
C LEU A 15 -20.72 9.48 -33.36
N ILE A 16 -19.44 9.67 -33.70
CA ILE A 16 -18.32 9.05 -32.98
C ILE A 16 -18.28 9.57 -31.53
N VAL A 17 -18.41 10.88 -31.32
CA VAL A 17 -18.44 11.49 -29.99
C VAL A 17 -19.61 10.94 -29.17
N LEU A 18 -20.81 10.86 -29.76
CA LEU A 18 -21.98 10.29 -29.09
C LEU A 18 -21.82 8.81 -28.74
N ALA A 19 -21.26 8.01 -29.64
CA ALA A 19 -21.01 6.58 -29.43
C ALA A 19 -19.87 6.32 -28.43
N SER A 20 -18.92 7.24 -28.32
CA SER A 20 -17.79 7.17 -27.39
C SER A 20 -18.08 7.75 -26.00
N ALA A 21 -19.27 8.32 -25.78
CA ALA A 21 -19.67 8.85 -24.49
C ALA A 21 -19.73 7.68 -23.48
N PRO A 22 -18.94 7.71 -22.38
CA PRO A 22 -18.92 6.64 -21.37
C PRO A 22 -20.32 6.33 -20.81
N ALA A 23 -21.18 7.35 -20.76
CA ALA A 23 -22.56 7.25 -20.31
C ALA A 23 -23.51 6.50 -21.26
N ALA A 24 -23.14 6.29 -22.54
CA ALA A 24 -23.95 5.51 -23.48
C ALA A 24 -23.55 4.02 -23.51
N LEU A 25 -22.27 3.71 -23.23
CA LEU A 25 -21.78 2.36 -22.98
C LEU A 25 -22.08 1.87 -21.56
N ALA A 26 -22.71 2.72 -20.76
CA ALA A 26 -23.10 2.48 -19.38
C ALA A 26 -24.35 1.59 -19.25
N THR A 27 -24.44 0.46 -19.96
CA THR A 27 -25.48 -0.55 -19.72
C THR A 27 -25.23 -1.39 -18.46
N GLY A 28 -24.29 -0.96 -17.60
CA GLY A 28 -23.96 -1.60 -16.32
C GLY A 28 -23.35 -0.64 -15.28
N VAL A 29 -23.62 0.67 -15.39
CA VAL A 29 -23.09 1.66 -14.43
C VAL A 29 -23.89 1.59 -13.14
N SER A 30 -23.22 1.12 -12.09
CA SER A 30 -23.62 1.34 -10.70
C SER A 30 -23.81 2.84 -10.46
N HIS A 31 -24.93 3.21 -9.86
CA HIS A 31 -25.35 4.62 -9.70
C HIS A 31 -24.56 5.38 -8.60
N GLY A 32 -23.52 4.79 -8.03
CA GLY A 32 -22.67 5.40 -7.01
C GLY A 32 -21.33 5.84 -7.59
N GLY A 33 -20.74 6.91 -7.04
CA GLY A 33 -19.35 7.31 -7.29
C GLY A 33 -18.34 6.31 -6.73
N GLU A 34 -18.44 5.07 -7.19
CA GLU A 34 -17.64 3.93 -6.75
C GLU A 34 -16.28 4.01 -7.45
N GLY A 35 -15.21 3.87 -6.67
CA GLY A 35 -13.85 3.80 -7.22
C GLY A 35 -13.61 2.51 -8.00
N TRP A 36 -12.35 2.26 -8.39
CA TRP A 36 -11.94 1.06 -9.15
C TRP A 36 -12.30 -0.29 -8.49
N TYR A 37 -12.61 -0.28 -7.20
CA TYR A 37 -13.00 -1.45 -6.43
C TYR A 37 -14.50 -1.82 -6.58
N GLY A 38 -15.32 -0.92 -7.11
CA GLY A 38 -16.78 -1.08 -7.21
C GLY A 38 -17.51 -0.85 -5.89
N GLU A 39 -18.79 -1.24 -5.86
CA GLU A 39 -19.67 -1.09 -4.69
C GLU A 39 -19.09 -1.80 -3.47
N THR A 40 -18.88 -1.04 -2.39
CA THR A 40 -18.33 -1.60 -1.15
C THR A 40 -19.47 -2.17 -0.32
N THR A 41 -19.51 -3.50 -0.20
CA THR A 41 -20.51 -4.17 0.64
C THR A 41 -20.11 -4.16 2.11
N ASP A 42 -21.08 -4.30 3.01
CA ASP A 42 -20.86 -4.35 4.47
C ASP A 42 -19.82 -5.41 4.87
N THR A 43 -19.80 -6.55 4.18
CA THR A 43 -18.81 -7.62 4.39
C THR A 43 -17.38 -7.18 4.04
N VAL A 44 -17.21 -6.41 2.96
CA VAL A 44 -15.89 -5.90 2.57
C VAL A 44 -15.36 -4.95 3.65
N ILE A 45 -16.20 -4.02 4.12
CA ILE A 45 -15.82 -3.05 5.16
C ILE A 45 -15.48 -3.79 6.46
N THR A 46 -16.32 -4.73 6.86
CA THR A 46 -16.13 -5.52 8.08
C THR A 46 -14.82 -6.30 8.05
N ASN A 47 -14.53 -6.98 6.95
CA ASN A 47 -13.28 -7.72 6.79
C ASN A 47 -12.05 -6.80 6.78
N ALA A 48 -12.15 -5.63 6.14
CA ALA A 48 -11.09 -4.62 6.16
C ALA A 48 -10.81 -4.13 7.59
N MET A 49 -11.84 -3.86 8.39
CA MET A 49 -11.68 -3.45 9.78
C MET A 49 -11.02 -4.55 10.63
N PHE A 50 -11.43 -5.82 10.48
CA PHE A 50 -10.77 -6.94 11.16
C PHE A 50 -9.29 -7.08 10.76
N MET A 51 -8.97 -6.87 9.49
CA MET A 51 -7.59 -6.88 9.01
C MET A 51 -6.75 -5.80 9.71
N VAL A 52 -7.29 -4.58 9.84
CA VAL A 52 -6.61 -3.48 10.54
C VAL A 52 -6.40 -3.81 12.02
N ILE A 53 -7.41 -4.36 12.70
CA ILE A 53 -7.33 -4.75 14.12
C ILE A 53 -6.24 -5.79 14.35
N ILE A 54 -6.08 -6.78 13.46
CA ILE A 54 -5.07 -7.82 13.58
C ILE A 54 -3.68 -7.33 13.13
N PHE A 55 -3.63 -6.46 12.11
CA PHE A 55 -2.38 -5.98 11.51
C PHE A 55 -1.49 -5.24 12.52
N PHE A 56 -2.02 -4.22 13.19
CA PHE A 56 -1.23 -3.39 14.11
C PHE A 56 -0.55 -4.18 15.25
N PRO A 57 -1.26 -5.00 16.05
CA PRO A 57 -0.61 -5.76 17.12
C PRO A 57 0.38 -6.78 16.56
N THR A 58 0.09 -7.39 15.41
CA THR A 58 1.02 -8.32 14.75
C THR A 58 2.32 -7.63 14.34
N VAL A 59 2.22 -6.46 13.70
CA VAL A 59 3.40 -5.69 13.28
C VAL A 59 4.20 -5.21 14.48
N ILE A 60 3.54 -4.67 15.51
CA ILE A 60 4.20 -4.21 16.75
C ILE A 60 4.94 -5.38 17.41
N LEU A 61 4.29 -6.54 17.51
CA LEU A 61 4.90 -7.74 18.08
C LEU A 61 6.11 -8.19 17.27
N LEU A 62 6.00 -8.26 15.94
CA LEU A 62 7.12 -8.65 15.07
C LEU A 62 8.30 -7.70 15.20
N LEU A 63 8.06 -6.39 15.14
CA LEU A 63 9.10 -5.38 15.30
C LEU A 63 9.74 -5.46 16.70
N SER A 64 8.95 -5.69 17.75
CA SER A 64 9.45 -5.84 19.12
C SER A 64 10.35 -7.07 19.26
N LEU A 65 9.95 -8.21 18.68
CA LEU A 65 10.77 -9.43 18.68
C LEU A 65 12.07 -9.26 17.90
N ILE A 66 12.03 -8.55 16.77
CA ILE A 66 13.22 -8.22 15.98
C ILE A 66 14.17 -7.33 16.79
N GLN A 67 13.65 -6.26 17.39
CA GLN A 67 14.43 -5.35 18.25
C GLN A 67 15.07 -6.12 19.40
N TRP A 68 14.30 -6.94 20.12
CA TRP A 68 14.80 -7.77 21.22
C TRP A 68 15.94 -8.70 20.80
N ARG A 69 15.82 -9.35 19.62
CA ARG A 69 16.88 -10.22 19.09
C ARG A 69 18.16 -9.43 18.78
N LEU A 70 18.02 -8.23 18.23
CA LEU A 70 19.16 -7.36 17.90
C LEU A 70 19.86 -6.84 19.17
N GLU A 71 19.10 -6.44 20.18
CA GLU A 71 19.63 -6.01 21.47
C GLU A 71 20.40 -7.12 22.16
N LYS A 72 19.87 -8.34 22.19
CA LYS A 72 20.60 -9.50 22.73
C LYS A 72 21.97 -9.70 22.06
N ARG A 73 22.03 -9.57 20.72
CA ARG A 73 23.30 -9.68 19.99
C ARG A 73 24.25 -8.53 20.31
N LYS A 74 23.73 -7.32 20.48
CA LYS A 74 24.53 -6.14 20.85
C LYS A 74 25.11 -6.31 22.26
N HIS A 75 24.30 -6.67 23.24
CA HIS A 75 24.74 -6.89 24.62
C HIS A 75 25.79 -7.98 24.71
N ALA A 76 25.59 -9.14 24.05
CA ALA A 76 26.59 -10.21 24.03
C ALA A 76 27.97 -9.73 23.49
N ARG A 77 27.98 -8.86 22.48
CA ARG A 77 29.22 -8.27 21.95
C ARG A 77 29.87 -7.28 22.92
N MET A 78 29.06 -6.44 23.56
CA MET A 78 29.53 -5.46 24.55
C MET A 78 30.10 -6.14 25.79
N ASP A 79 29.43 -7.19 26.29
CA ASP A 79 29.88 -7.95 27.45
C ASP A 79 31.20 -8.67 27.16
N ALA A 80 31.34 -9.26 25.97
CA ALA A 80 32.60 -9.85 25.54
C ALA A 80 33.72 -8.80 25.42
N ALA A 81 33.43 -7.60 24.91
CA ALA A 81 34.41 -6.52 24.84
C ALA A 81 34.83 -6.03 26.24
N LYS A 82 33.86 -5.84 27.15
CA LYS A 82 34.11 -5.42 28.53
C LYS A 82 34.91 -6.47 29.31
N ALA A 83 34.64 -7.76 29.10
CA ALA A 83 35.42 -8.84 29.69
C ALA A 83 36.88 -8.81 29.22
N ARG A 84 37.14 -8.55 27.93
CA ARG A 84 38.51 -8.40 27.41
C ARG A 84 39.22 -7.19 28.00
N ALA A 85 38.54 -6.04 28.11
CA ALA A 85 39.12 -4.83 28.70
C ALA A 85 39.47 -5.03 30.18
N ARG A 86 38.58 -5.62 30.98
CA ARG A 86 38.85 -5.92 32.40
C ARG A 86 40.06 -6.85 32.59
N ASN A 87 40.22 -7.84 31.70
CA ASN A 87 41.38 -8.74 31.74
C ASN A 87 42.68 -8.05 31.27
N ALA A 88 42.61 -7.01 30.44
CA ALA A 88 43.76 -6.23 30.00
C ALA A 88 44.24 -5.26 31.09
N ASP A 89 43.32 -4.60 31.81
CA ASP A 89 43.64 -3.73 32.95
C ASP A 89 44.39 -4.48 34.05
N TRP A 90 44.01 -5.73 34.35
CA TRP A 90 44.74 -6.57 35.31
C TRP A 90 46.20 -6.87 34.91
N ARG A 91 46.54 -6.76 33.61
CA ARG A 91 47.90 -6.99 33.09
C ARG A 91 48.72 -5.70 32.95
N GLY A 92 48.10 -4.54 33.12
CA GLY A 92 48.71 -3.21 32.96
C GLY A 92 48.95 -2.48 34.28
N GLY A 93 49.15 -3.20 35.38
CA GLY A 93 49.46 -2.61 36.68
C GLY A 93 50.72 -1.74 36.63
N TRP A 94 50.63 -0.52 37.17
CA TRP A 94 51.77 0.28 37.60
C TRP A 94 52.50 -0.41 38.74
#